data_AF-A0A1V9XDF7-F1
#
_entry.id   AF-A0A1V9XDF7-F1
#
_cell.length_a   1.000
_cell.length_b   1.000
_cell.length_c   1.000
_cell.angle_alpha   90.00
_cell.angle_beta   90.00
_cell.angle_gamma   90.00
#
_symmetry.space_group_name_H-M   'P 1'
#
loop_
_entity.id
_entity.type
_entity.pdbx_description
1 polymer ?
#
loop_
_entity_poly.entity_id
_entity_poly.type
_entity_poly.pdbx_seq_one_letter_code
_entity_poly.pdbx_strand_id
1 'polypeptide(L)'
;MRQSTGRLIEKKDETVLPYEKALTSFLNEYSAELTRTEAPNIICSVLPLHWRSNKSLPTAFRVVSLSGDVPDNTQVTVTAGNDENCAAETRNSFATMKGSVAKFNDLRLVGRSGRVDVDGAQFVLL
;
A
#
# COMPACT_ATOMS: atom_id res chain seq x y z
N MET A 1 -19.27 -29.76 51.62
CA MET A 1 -19.06 -30.20 50.22
C MET A 1 -20.22 -29.65 49.41
N ARG A 2 -20.07 -28.76 48.43
CA ARG A 2 -19.07 -28.71 47.35
C ARG A 2 -18.72 -27.25 47.06
N GLN A 3 -17.43 -26.96 46.93
CA GLN A 3 -16.94 -25.70 46.36
C GLN A 3 -17.20 -25.75 44.85
N SER A 4 -17.99 -24.82 44.31
CA SER A 4 -18.10 -24.64 42.85
C SER A 4 -17.12 -23.56 42.43
N THR A 5 -15.95 -23.98 42.00
CA THR A 5 -14.94 -23.16 41.34
C THR A 5 -15.52 -22.62 40.04
N GLY A 6 -15.94 -21.36 40.04
CA GLY A 6 -16.28 -20.62 38.83
C GLY A 6 -15.04 -20.48 37.97
N ARG A 7 -14.97 -21.26 36.90
CA ARG A 7 -13.94 -21.19 35.86
C ARG A 7 -13.97 -19.77 35.27
N LEU A 8 -12.89 -19.01 35.49
CA LEU A 8 -12.60 -17.79 34.76
C LEU A 8 -12.72 -18.09 33.27
N ILE A 9 -13.72 -17.49 32.62
CA ILE A 9 -13.79 -17.45 31.18
C ILE A 9 -12.65 -16.51 30.78
N GLU A 10 -11.53 -17.08 30.33
CA GLU A 10 -10.50 -16.33 29.63
C GLU A 10 -11.21 -15.54 28.53
N LYS A 11 -11.31 -14.22 28.69
CA LYS A 11 -11.70 -13.34 27.59
C LYS A 11 -10.65 -13.59 26.53
N LYS A 12 -11.05 -14.27 25.46
CA LYS A 12 -10.27 -14.33 24.22
C LYS A 12 -9.86 -12.90 23.91
N ASP A 13 -8.55 -12.66 23.94
CA ASP A 13 -7.93 -11.46 23.42
C ASP A 13 -8.58 -11.19 22.05
N GLU A 14 -9.42 -10.17 22.00
CA GLU A 14 -10.01 -9.67 20.77
C GLU A 14 -8.80 -9.19 19.98
N THR A 15 -8.34 -9.99 19.03
CA THR A 15 -7.11 -9.76 18.29
C THR A 15 -7.28 -8.49 17.47
N VAL A 16 -7.04 -7.33 18.07
CA VAL A 16 -6.98 -6.05 17.37
C VAL A 16 -5.85 -6.21 16.37
N LEU A 17 -6.20 -6.18 15.08
CA LEU A 17 -5.19 -6.31 14.04
C LEU A 17 -4.16 -5.19 14.21
N PRO A 18 -2.85 -5.50 14.14
CA PRO A 18 -1.82 -4.48 14.23
C PRO A 18 -2.13 -3.30 13.32
N TYR A 19 -1.97 -2.09 13.85
CA TYR A 19 -2.12 -0.82 13.13
C TYR A 19 -3.53 -0.46 12.62
N GLU A 20 -4.59 -1.16 13.04
CA GLU A 20 -5.97 -0.88 12.60
C GLU A 20 -6.38 0.59 12.80
N LYS A 21 -6.07 1.16 13.98
CA LYS A 21 -6.36 2.58 14.28
C LYS A 21 -5.67 3.54 13.31
N ALA A 22 -4.39 3.30 13.02
CA ALA A 22 -3.61 4.12 12.09
C ALA A 22 -4.19 4.01 10.68
N LEU A 23 -4.51 2.79 10.24
CA LEU A 23 -5.14 2.53 8.96
C LEU A 23 -6.47 3.26 8.83
N THR A 24 -7.36 3.19 9.82
CA THR A 24 -8.64 3.92 9.78
C THR A 24 -8.42 5.44 9.70
N SER A 25 -7.44 5.96 10.43
CA SER A 25 -7.09 7.39 10.37
C SER A 25 -6.68 7.81 8.96
N PHE A 26 -5.77 7.06 8.33
CA PHE A 26 -5.29 7.36 6.99
C PHE A 26 -6.36 7.16 5.91
N LEU A 27 -7.19 6.13 6.01
CA LEU A 27 -8.30 5.91 5.08
C LEU A 27 -9.34 7.04 5.13
N ASN A 28 -9.58 7.60 6.31
CA ASN A 28 -10.48 8.75 6.48
C ASN A 28 -9.85 10.04 5.93
N GLU A 29 -8.56 10.29 6.20
CA GLU A 29 -7.86 11.48 5.72
C GLU A 29 -7.75 11.52 4.19
N TYR A 30 -7.48 10.37 3.57
CA TYR A 30 -7.25 10.24 2.12
C TYR A 30 -8.45 9.67 1.34
N SER A 31 -9.65 9.65 1.95
CA SER A 31 -10.95 9.35 1.34
C SER A 31 -10.92 8.31 0.19
N ALA A 32 -10.66 7.04 0.54
CA ALA A 32 -10.70 5.88 -0.35
C ALA A 32 -9.67 5.81 -1.51
N GLU A 33 -8.67 6.70 -1.53
CA GLU A 33 -7.58 6.61 -2.52
C GLU A 33 -6.46 5.65 -2.11
N LEU A 34 -6.52 5.02 -0.94
CA LEU A 34 -5.49 4.11 -0.43
C LEU A 34 -5.99 2.66 -0.36
N THR A 35 -5.13 1.71 -0.69
CA THR A 35 -5.35 0.26 -0.58
C THR A 35 -4.24 -0.40 0.23
N ARG A 36 -4.56 -1.55 0.83
CA ARG A 36 -3.55 -2.41 1.47
C ARG A 36 -2.61 -3.01 0.43
N THR A 37 -1.35 -3.12 0.81
CA THR A 37 -0.36 -3.93 0.10
C THR A 37 -0.25 -5.31 0.75
N GLU A 38 0.60 -6.18 0.20
CA GLU A 38 0.94 -7.46 0.83
C GLU A 38 1.77 -7.29 2.12
N ALA A 39 2.41 -6.13 2.32
CA ALA A 39 3.12 -5.82 3.55
C ALA A 39 2.13 -5.35 4.64
N PRO A 40 2.20 -5.88 5.87
CA PRO A 40 1.18 -5.65 6.91
C PRO A 40 1.15 -4.21 7.42
N ASN A 41 2.26 -3.48 7.30
CA ASN A 41 2.41 -2.11 7.78
C ASN A 41 2.49 -1.08 6.65
N ILE A 42 2.27 -1.46 5.38
CA ILE A 42 2.34 -0.54 4.24
C ILE A 42 1.00 -0.50 3.51
N ILE A 43 0.52 0.71 3.25
CA ILE A 43 -0.62 0.98 2.35
C ILE A 43 -0.16 1.98 1.28
N CYS A 44 -0.81 1.96 0.12
CA CYS A 44 -0.43 2.84 -0.98
C CYS A 44 -1.64 3.34 -1.77
N SER A 45 -1.44 4.31 -2.66
CA SER A 45 -2.52 4.78 -3.53
C SER A 45 -3.04 3.69 -4.46
N VAL A 46 -4.35 3.66 -4.69
CA VAL A 46 -4.95 2.82 -5.73
C VAL A 46 -4.48 3.30 -7.10
N LEU A 47 -3.95 2.38 -7.91
CA LEU A 47 -3.62 2.66 -9.30
C LEU A 47 -4.85 2.46 -10.21
N PRO A 48 -4.98 3.25 -11.29
CA PRO A 48 -5.97 2.96 -12.33
C PRO A 48 -5.73 1.58 -12.95
N LEU A 49 -6.82 0.82 -13.17
CA LEU A 49 -6.77 -0.50 -13.80
C LEU A 49 -6.06 -0.49 -15.18
N HIS A 50 -6.33 0.55 -15.97
CA HIS A 50 -5.67 0.79 -17.24
C HIS A 50 -5.28 2.26 -17.32
N TRP A 51 -4.01 2.52 -17.63
CA TRP A 51 -3.50 3.87 -17.79
C TRP A 51 -2.63 3.99 -19.03
N ARG A 52 -2.64 5.18 -19.64
CA ARG A 52 -1.80 5.47 -20.79
C ARG A 52 -0.34 5.55 -20.33
N SER A 53 0.56 4.88 -21.04
CA SER A 53 1.99 4.94 -20.75
C SER A 53 2.53 6.38 -20.79
N ASN A 54 3.46 6.66 -19.86
CA ASN A 54 4.11 7.96 -19.67
C ASN A 54 3.14 9.15 -19.49
N LYS A 55 1.87 8.89 -19.14
CA LYS A 55 0.91 9.91 -18.75
C LYS A 55 0.91 10.05 -17.22
N SER A 56 0.86 11.28 -16.73
CA SER A 56 0.66 11.57 -15.30
C SER A 56 -0.53 10.80 -14.75
N LEU A 57 -0.41 10.23 -13.57
CA LEU A 57 -1.52 9.57 -12.86
C LEU A 57 -2.64 10.59 -12.55
N PRO A 58 -3.90 10.14 -12.41
CA PRO A 58 -5.01 11.05 -12.11
C PRO A 58 -4.85 11.70 -10.73
N THR A 59 -4.27 10.97 -9.79
CA THR A 59 -3.88 11.49 -8.46
C THR A 59 -2.42 11.14 -8.17
N ALA A 60 -1.78 11.93 -7.31
CA ALA A 60 -0.41 11.67 -6.88
C ALA A 60 -0.32 10.35 -6.10
N PHE A 61 0.61 9.48 -6.50
CA PHE A 61 0.85 8.21 -5.83
C PHE A 61 1.49 8.43 -4.45
N ARG A 62 1.04 7.67 -3.46
CA ARG A 62 1.53 7.74 -2.08
C ARG A 62 1.84 6.34 -1.57
N VAL A 63 2.85 6.27 -0.71
CA VAL A 63 3.14 5.10 0.13
C VAL A 63 3.08 5.59 1.58
N VAL A 64 2.37 4.83 2.43
CA VAL A 64 2.16 5.19 3.83
C VAL A 64 2.63 4.04 4.71
N SER A 65 3.42 4.37 5.73
CA SER A 65 3.81 3.43 6.78
C SER A 65 2.84 3.54 7.96
N LEU A 66 2.27 2.41 8.36
CA LEU A 66 1.36 2.32 9.49
C LEU A 66 2.07 2.09 10.83
N SER A 67 3.31 1.63 10.80
CA SER A 67 4.08 1.29 12.01
C SER A 67 4.62 2.52 12.74
N GLY A 68 4.77 3.65 12.05
CA GLY A 68 5.24 4.91 12.64
C GLY A 68 6.72 4.92 13.05
N ASP A 69 7.45 3.84 12.76
CA ASP A 69 8.87 3.64 13.07
C ASP A 69 9.80 3.99 11.90
N VAL A 70 9.25 4.28 10.72
CA VAL A 70 10.01 4.70 9.54
C VAL A 70 10.38 6.18 9.69
N PRO A 71 11.68 6.52 9.81
CA PRO A 71 12.09 7.91 10.00
C PRO A 71 11.77 8.78 8.78
N ASP A 72 11.53 10.06 9.04
CA ASP A 72 11.52 11.08 7.99
C ASP A 72 12.85 11.05 7.22
N ASN A 73 12.79 11.41 5.94
CA ASN A 73 13.89 11.34 4.99
C ASN A 73 14.27 9.94 4.49
N THR A 74 13.58 8.89 4.95
CA THR A 74 13.76 7.54 4.38
C THR A 74 13.36 7.52 2.90
N GLN A 75 14.25 7.00 2.06
CA GLN A 75 14.01 6.89 0.63
C GLN A 75 13.02 5.76 0.33
N VAL A 76 12.00 6.06 -0.48
CA VAL A 76 11.03 5.10 -0.98
C VAL A 76 11.12 5.09 -2.50
N THR A 77 11.32 3.90 -3.06
CA THR A 77 11.35 3.69 -4.50
C THR A 77 10.19 2.77 -4.90
N VAL A 78 9.56 3.04 -6.03
CA VAL A 78 8.52 2.20 -6.61
C VAL A 78 9.06 1.55 -7.87
N THR A 79 8.95 0.23 -7.95
CA THR A 79 9.28 -0.53 -9.16
C THR A 79 8.02 -1.15 -9.74
N ALA A 80 8.00 -1.40 -11.04
CA ALA A 80 6.88 -2.02 -11.72
C ALA A 80 7.36 -3.24 -12.50
N GLY A 81 6.62 -4.34 -12.42
CA GLY A 81 6.98 -5.56 -13.15
C GLY A 81 5.81 -6.53 -13.31
N ASN A 82 5.95 -7.44 -14.27
CA ASN A 82 5.13 -8.63 -14.47
C ASN A 82 5.97 -9.74 -15.15
N ASP A 83 5.33 -10.86 -15.49
CA ASP A 83 6.04 -12.02 -16.08
C ASP A 83 6.65 -11.72 -17.46
N GLU A 84 6.06 -10.81 -18.25
CA GLU A 84 6.58 -10.42 -19.57
C GLU A 84 7.69 -9.36 -19.46
N ASN A 85 7.58 -8.45 -18.51
CA ASN A 85 8.49 -7.34 -18.28
C ASN A 85 8.76 -7.22 -16.78
N CYS A 86 9.81 -7.90 -16.32
CA CYS A 86 10.16 -7.99 -14.90
C CYS A 86 10.59 -6.65 -14.29
N ALA A 87 11.03 -5.69 -15.10
CA ALA A 87 11.48 -4.37 -14.67
C ALA A 87 11.03 -3.30 -15.67
N ALA A 88 9.76 -2.95 -15.58
CA ALA A 88 9.18 -1.92 -16.43
C ALA A 88 9.75 -0.54 -16.12
N GLU A 89 10.00 0.24 -17.17
CA GLU A 89 10.48 1.60 -17.03
C GLU A 89 9.45 2.47 -16.31
N THR A 90 9.91 3.20 -15.30
CA THR A 90 9.14 4.18 -14.53
C THR A 90 9.87 5.51 -14.47
N ARG A 91 9.13 6.62 -14.34
CA ARG A 91 9.71 7.96 -14.12
C ARG A 91 9.22 8.53 -12.81
N ASN A 92 10.10 9.31 -12.16
CA ASN A 92 9.83 9.91 -10.85
C ASN A 92 9.41 8.85 -9.81
N SER A 93 10.05 7.68 -9.87
CA SER A 93 9.81 6.51 -9.04
C SER A 93 10.48 6.57 -7.67
N PHE A 94 10.89 7.76 -7.25
CA PHE A 94 11.53 7.99 -5.97
C PHE A 94 10.77 9.09 -5.20
N ALA A 95 10.57 8.86 -3.91
CA ALA A 95 10.02 9.83 -2.97
C ALA A 95 10.66 9.64 -1.60
N THR A 96 10.41 10.62 -0.74
CA THR A 96 10.98 10.64 0.61
C THR A 96 9.86 10.56 1.63
N MET A 97 10.03 9.71 2.66
CA MET A 97 9.09 9.60 3.77
C MET A 97 9.05 10.89 4.58
N LYS A 98 7.86 11.41 4.84
CA LYS A 98 7.63 12.55 5.73
C LYS A 98 6.31 12.37 6.47
N GLY A 99 6.35 12.31 7.80
CA GLY A 99 5.16 12.08 8.61
C GLY A 99 4.48 10.76 8.25
N SER A 100 5.27 9.70 8.07
CA SER A 100 4.81 8.37 7.64
C SER A 100 4.20 8.30 6.23
N VAL A 101 4.31 9.37 5.41
CA VAL A 101 3.83 9.39 4.02
C VAL A 101 4.96 9.76 3.06
N ALA A 102 5.20 8.92 2.05
CA ALA A 102 6.03 9.23 0.90
C ALA A 102 5.12 9.57 -0.29
N LYS A 103 5.11 10.85 -0.69
CA LYS A 103 4.31 11.35 -1.82
C LYS A 103 5.18 11.48 -3.06
N PHE A 104 4.83 10.75 -4.11
CA PHE A 104 5.56 10.78 -5.37
C PHE A 104 5.14 11.98 -6.21
N ASN A 105 6.14 12.71 -6.72
CA ASN A 105 5.91 13.86 -7.57
C ASN A 105 5.81 13.41 -9.02
N ASP A 106 4.58 13.23 -9.52
CA ASP A 106 4.30 12.85 -10.90
C ASP A 106 4.93 11.50 -11.29
N LEU A 107 4.71 10.45 -10.48
CA LEU A 107 5.05 9.07 -10.83
C LEU A 107 4.42 8.68 -12.18
N ARG A 108 5.19 8.05 -13.06
CA ARG A 108 4.70 7.55 -14.35
C ARG A 108 5.16 6.14 -14.64
N LEU A 109 4.25 5.34 -15.18
CA LEU A 109 4.53 4.01 -15.75
C LEU A 109 4.81 4.19 -17.26
N VAL A 110 6.04 3.92 -17.69
CA VAL A 110 6.46 4.05 -19.10
C VAL A 110 6.42 2.71 -19.81
N GLY A 111 6.85 1.65 -19.14
CA GLY A 111 6.71 0.28 -19.65
C GLY A 111 5.25 -0.09 -19.93
N ARG A 112 5.04 -1.03 -20.85
CA ARG A 112 3.72 -1.56 -21.22
C ARG A 112 3.58 -2.98 -20.68
N SER A 113 2.43 -3.30 -20.10
CA SER A 113 2.20 -4.60 -19.45
C SER A 113 1.83 -5.72 -20.42
N GLY A 114 1.57 -5.39 -21.70
CA GLY A 114 1.14 -6.35 -22.72
C GLY A 114 -0.31 -6.13 -23.18
N ARG A 115 -0.87 -7.11 -23.91
CA ARG A 115 -2.30 -7.12 -24.29
C ARG A 115 -3.09 -7.85 -23.21
N VAL A 116 -4.18 -7.23 -22.78
CA VAL A 116 -5.08 -7.81 -21.76
C VAL A 116 -5.83 -8.98 -22.39
N ASP A 117 -5.35 -10.22 -22.22
CA ASP A 117 -6.24 -11.38 -22.21
C ASP A 117 -6.86 -11.47 -20.81
N VAL A 118 -8.03 -12.12 -20.73
CA VAL A 118 -9.07 -12.08 -19.69
C VAL A 118 -8.66 -12.06 -18.20
N ASP A 119 -7.39 -12.31 -17.86
CA ASP A 119 -6.85 -12.34 -16.49
C ASP A 119 -5.98 -11.11 -16.11
N GLY A 120 -5.88 -10.09 -16.97
CA GLY A 120 -5.44 -8.76 -16.54
C GLY A 120 -3.92 -8.58 -16.45
N ALA A 121 -3.30 -8.11 -17.54
CA ALA A 121 -1.94 -7.61 -17.53
C ALA A 121 -1.84 -6.30 -16.71
N GLN A 122 -1.69 -6.42 -15.39
CA GLN A 122 -1.43 -5.31 -14.49
C GLN A 122 0.03 -5.32 -14.06
N PHE A 123 0.64 -4.15 -13.98
CA PHE A 123 1.92 -4.03 -13.30
C PHE A 123 1.69 -4.17 -11.80
N VAL A 124 2.43 -5.07 -11.16
CA VAL A 124 2.55 -5.06 -9.71
C VAL A 124 3.56 -3.98 -9.35
N LEU A 125 3.18 -3.12 -8.40
CA LEU A 125 4.13 -2.20 -7.80
C LEU A 125 4.81 -2.88 -6.61
N LEU A 126 6.14 -2.95 -6.65
CA LEU A 126 7.01 -3.43 -5.57
C LEU A 126 7.79 -2.26 -4.97
#